data_AF-A0A960Y632-F1
#
_entry.id   AF-A0A960Y632-F1
#
_cell.length_a   1.000
_cell.length_b   1.000
_cell.length_c   1.000
_cell.angle_alpha   90.00
_cell.angle_beta   90.00
_cell.angle_gamma   90.00
#
_symmetry.space_group_name_H-M   'P 1'
#
loop_
_entity.id
_entity.type
_entity.pdbx_description
1 polymer ?
#
loop_
_entity_poly.entity_id
_entity_poly.type
_entity_poly.pdbx_seq_one_letter_code
_entity_poly.pdbx_strand_id
1 'polypeptide(L)'
;QSHLIQGIEGDALEIQALFQPHNGVITLRVRRSVDGERAAEISYDGSSLNVVGTEVPFTLNDDEPLKLHLFLDKSVLELFVNGGRVAVTRLVDAEDNDRGIELVVHEGEATLISMDIWTMRSIW
;
A
#
# COMPACT_ATOMS: atom_id res chain seq x y z
N GLN A 1 0.93 12.83 -8.46
CA GLN A 1 -0.20 12.35 -9.29
C GLN A 1 -0.96 11.27 -8.53
N SER A 2 -2.30 11.34 -8.48
CA SER A 2 -3.14 10.29 -7.88
C SER A 2 -3.79 9.42 -8.96
N HIS A 3 -3.91 8.12 -8.70
CA HIS A 3 -4.53 7.11 -9.54
C HIS A 3 -5.42 6.20 -8.70
N LEU A 4 -6.74 6.37 -8.84
CA LEU A 4 -7.71 5.44 -8.29
C LEU A 4 -7.74 4.18 -9.16
N ILE A 5 -7.58 3.01 -8.55
CA ILE A 5 -7.63 1.73 -9.26
C ILE A 5 -9.08 1.40 -9.55
N GLN A 6 -9.45 1.41 -10.84
CA GLN A 6 -10.83 1.16 -11.29
C GLN A 6 -11.14 -0.33 -11.38
N GLY A 7 -12.39 -0.69 -11.07
CA GLY A 7 -12.89 -2.06 -11.21
C GLY A 7 -12.39 -3.05 -10.16
N ILE A 8 -11.65 -2.58 -9.15
CA ILE A 8 -11.15 -3.38 -8.04
C ILE A 8 -11.43 -2.63 -6.73
N GLU A 9 -12.25 -3.24 -5.88
CA GLU A 9 -12.58 -2.77 -4.54
C GLU A 9 -12.69 -3.97 -3.59
N GLY A 10 -12.37 -3.80 -2.32
CA GLY A 10 -12.48 -4.89 -1.36
C GLY A 10 -11.99 -4.56 0.04
N ASP A 11 -12.43 -5.37 0.99
CA ASP A 11 -11.96 -5.37 2.37
C ASP A 11 -11.12 -6.62 2.69
N ALA A 12 -11.05 -7.61 1.79
CA ALA A 12 -10.23 -8.82 1.93
C ALA A 12 -9.40 -9.04 0.65
N LEU A 13 -8.15 -8.58 0.65
CA LEU A 13 -7.30 -8.49 -0.53
C LEU A 13 -5.86 -8.93 -0.24
N GLU A 14 -5.25 -9.59 -1.22
CA GLU A 14 -3.80 -9.69 -1.36
C GLU A 14 -3.37 -8.71 -2.45
N ILE A 15 -2.36 -7.89 -2.19
CA ILE A 15 -1.82 -6.91 -3.13
C ILE A 15 -0.31 -7.10 -3.22
N GLN A 16 0.19 -7.25 -4.44
CA GLN A 16 1.62 -7.19 -4.73
C GLN A 16 1.89 -6.01 -5.65
N ALA A 17 2.76 -5.11 -5.24
CA ALA A 17 3.13 -3.94 -6.03
C ALA A 17 4.65 -3.79 -6.09
N LEU A 18 5.15 -3.55 -7.30
CA LEU A 18 6.55 -3.35 -7.60
C LEU A 18 6.74 -1.94 -8.14
N PHE A 19 7.56 -1.13 -7.46
CA PHE A 19 7.87 0.23 -7.88
C PHE A 19 9.36 0.38 -8.17
N GLN A 20 9.67 1.13 -9.22
CA GLN A 20 10.96 1.82 -9.33
C GLN A 20 10.82 3.18 -8.66
N PRO A 21 11.42 3.40 -7.48
CA PRO A 21 11.45 4.73 -6.87
C PRO A 21 12.40 5.64 -7.65
N HIS A 22 12.03 6.90 -7.79
CA HIS A 22 12.96 7.98 -8.18
C HIS A 22 13.11 8.93 -7.00
N ASN A 23 12.65 10.17 -7.12
CA ASN A 23 12.66 11.17 -6.05
C ASN A 23 11.29 11.42 -5.41
N GLY A 24 10.25 10.71 -5.85
CA GLY A 24 8.89 10.88 -5.32
C GLY A 24 8.60 10.00 -4.11
N VAL A 25 7.69 10.50 -3.26
CA VAL A 25 7.06 9.73 -2.19
C VAL A 25 5.98 8.85 -2.80
N ILE A 26 6.11 7.53 -2.63
CA ILE A 26 5.15 6.54 -3.10
C ILE A 26 4.15 6.28 -1.98
N THR A 27 2.86 6.39 -2.28
CA THR A 27 1.78 6.14 -1.32
C THR A 27 0.76 5.16 -1.89
N LEU A 28 0.54 4.06 -1.20
CA LEU A 28 -0.57 3.13 -1.43
C LEU A 28 -1.63 3.36 -0.35
N ARG A 29 -2.84 3.72 -0.77
CA ARG A 29 -4.01 3.91 0.09
C ARG A 29 -4.97 2.76 -0.14
N VAL A 30 -5.28 2.01 0.91
CA VAL A 30 -6.28 0.93 0.91
C VAL A 30 -7.41 1.26 1.88
N ARG A 31 -8.55 0.57 1.76
CA ARG A 31 -9.77 0.92 2.50
C ARG A 31 -10.09 2.41 2.36
N ARG A 32 -9.94 2.96 1.15
CA ARG A 32 -10.20 4.37 0.87
C ARG A 32 -11.71 4.60 0.82
N SER A 33 -12.18 5.64 1.51
CA SER A 33 -13.56 6.12 1.42
C SER A 33 -13.88 6.67 0.03
N VAL A 34 -15.17 6.77 -0.31
CA VAL A 34 -15.62 7.28 -1.61
C VAL A 34 -15.16 8.73 -1.83
N ASP A 35 -15.30 9.57 -0.80
CA ASP A 35 -14.83 10.97 -0.83
C ASP A 35 -13.29 11.09 -0.83
N GLY A 36 -12.57 10.05 -0.41
CA GLY A 36 -11.11 10.03 -0.35
C GLY A 36 -10.49 10.64 0.89
N GLU A 37 -11.30 11.08 1.84
CA GLU A 37 -10.85 11.71 3.09
C GLU A 37 -10.28 10.69 4.08
N ARG A 38 -10.71 9.42 3.99
CA ARG A 38 -10.22 8.32 4.83
C ARG A 38 -9.53 7.26 3.99
N ALA A 39 -8.44 6.71 4.51
CA ALA A 39 -7.78 5.51 4.02
C ALA A 39 -6.77 4.97 5.04
N ALA A 40 -6.45 3.69 4.96
CA ALA A 40 -5.21 3.15 5.52
C ALA A 40 -4.06 3.42 4.54
N GLU A 41 -3.09 4.21 5.00
CA GLU A 41 -1.99 4.67 4.17
C GLU A 41 -0.70 3.89 4.43
N ILE A 42 -0.05 3.46 3.35
CA ILE A 42 1.32 2.97 3.33
C ILE A 42 2.11 3.93 2.45
N SER A 43 3.15 4.58 2.97
CA SER A 43 4.02 5.44 2.17
C SER A 43 5.51 5.11 2.33
N TYR A 44 6.29 5.46 1.31
CA TYR A 44 7.74 5.32 1.28
C TYR A 44 8.37 6.58 0.70
N ASP A 45 9.29 7.20 1.45
CA ASP A 45 9.93 8.47 1.09
C ASP A 45 11.37 8.32 0.56
N GLY A 46 11.87 7.09 0.42
CA GLY A 46 13.27 6.81 0.05
C GLY A 46 14.17 6.43 1.24
N SER A 47 13.72 6.65 2.47
CA SER A 47 14.48 6.42 3.71
C SER A 47 13.67 5.78 4.83
N SER A 48 12.35 5.93 4.78
CA SER A 48 11.41 5.41 5.75
C SER A 48 10.12 4.94 5.10
N LEU A 49 9.49 3.95 5.75
CA LEU A 49 8.11 3.55 5.51
C LEU A 49 7.22 4.19 6.57
N ASN A 50 6.05 4.71 6.19
CA ASN A 50 4.95 4.95 7.12
C ASN A 50 3.85 3.92 6.84
N VAL A 51 3.49 3.12 7.83
CA VAL A 51 2.43 2.11 7.72
C VAL A 51 1.35 2.42 8.74
N VAL A 52 0.27 3.06 8.30
CA VAL A 52 -0.88 3.44 9.13
C VAL A 52 -0.42 4.18 10.40
N GLY A 53 0.41 5.20 10.21
CA GLY A 53 0.98 6.04 11.28
C GLY A 53 2.19 5.45 12.00
N THR A 54 2.70 4.29 11.59
CA THR A 54 3.92 3.69 12.16
C THR A 54 5.10 3.95 11.24
N GLU A 55 6.07 4.71 11.70
CA GLU A 55 7.33 4.94 10.97
C GLU A 55 8.31 3.79 11.18
N VAL A 56 8.88 3.29 10.10
CA VAL A 56 9.90 2.23 10.09
C VAL A 56 11.04 2.68 9.18
N PRO A 57 12.26 2.87 9.71
CA PRO A 57 13.43 3.15 8.87
C PRO A 57 13.66 2.01 7.88
N PHE A 58 13.74 2.34 6.59
CA PHE A 58 13.95 1.36 5.54
C PHE A 58 14.61 2.02 4.35
N THR A 59 15.73 1.47 3.90
CA THR A 59 16.43 1.95 2.71
C THR A 59 16.58 0.83 1.69
N LEU A 60 16.51 1.21 0.43
CA LEU A 60 16.79 0.33 -0.70
C LEU A 60 18.30 0.34 -1.00
N ASN A 61 18.79 -0.77 -1.53
CA ASN A 61 20.12 -0.79 -2.15
C ASN A 61 20.07 -0.04 -3.49
N ASP A 62 21.24 0.28 -4.05
CA ASP A 62 21.35 0.93 -5.35
C ASP A 62 20.55 0.17 -6.42
N ASP A 63 19.69 0.90 -7.14
CA ASP A 63 18.77 0.39 -8.17
C ASP A 63 17.82 -0.74 -7.71
N GLU A 64 17.68 -1.00 -6.41
CA GLU A 64 16.74 -1.99 -5.88
C GLU A 64 15.29 -1.45 -5.97
N PRO A 65 14.36 -2.18 -6.59
CA PRO A 65 12.96 -1.76 -6.62
C PRO A 65 12.30 -1.94 -5.25
N LEU A 66 11.31 -1.10 -4.96
CA LEU A 66 10.46 -1.26 -3.78
C LEU A 66 9.42 -2.35 -4.07
N LYS A 67 9.41 -3.41 -3.27
CA LYS A 67 8.43 -4.50 -3.34
C LYS A 67 7.52 -4.44 -2.13
N LEU A 68 6.24 -4.19 -2.35
CA LEU A 68 5.21 -4.26 -1.33
C LEU A 68 4.38 -5.53 -1.54
N HIS A 69 4.26 -6.35 -0.50
CA HIS A 69 3.34 -7.49 -0.46
C HIS A 69 2.43 -7.32 0.75
N LEU A 70 1.16 -7.03 0.48
CA LEU A 70 0.17 -6.62 1.45
C LEU A 70 -0.94 -7.68 1.53
N PHE A 71 -1.27 -8.07 2.75
CA PHE A 71 -2.51 -8.76 3.06
C PHE A 71 -3.42 -7.81 3.83
N LEU A 72 -4.66 -7.69 3.38
CA LEU A 72 -5.72 -6.93 3.99
C LEU A 72 -6.87 -7.89 4.29
N ASP A 73 -7.28 -8.01 5.55
CA ASP A 73 -8.48 -8.73 5.96
C ASP A 73 -9.29 -7.88 6.92
N LYS A 74 -10.31 -7.24 6.37
CA LYS A 74 -11.20 -6.28 7.03
C LYS A 74 -10.37 -5.24 7.76
N SER A 75 -10.28 -5.34 9.08
CA SER A 75 -9.61 -4.39 9.95
C SER A 75 -8.15 -4.73 10.23
N VAL A 76 -7.54 -5.70 9.52
CA VAL A 76 -6.15 -6.10 9.71
C VAL A 76 -5.37 -5.92 8.42
N LEU A 77 -4.19 -5.33 8.54
CA LEU A 77 -3.25 -5.09 7.45
C LEU A 77 -1.90 -5.67 7.84
N GLU A 78 -1.34 -6.51 6.97
CA GLU A 78 0.01 -7.08 7.11
C GLU A 78 0.83 -6.75 5.86
N LEU A 79 1.91 -6.00 6.05
CA LEU A 79 2.80 -5.56 4.98
C LEU A 79 4.16 -6.25 5.11
N PHE A 80 4.61 -6.87 4.03
CA PHE A 80 5.96 -7.39 3.86
C PHE A 80 6.67 -6.59 2.78
N VAL A 81 7.86 -6.08 3.10
CA VAL A 81 8.64 -5.23 2.20
C VAL A 81 9.91 -5.95 1.77
N ASN A 82 10.20 -5.91 0.46
CA ASN A 82 11.42 -6.44 -0.16
C ASN A 82 11.77 -7.88 0.30
N GLY A 83 10.79 -8.79 0.25
CA GLY A 83 10.98 -10.19 0.63
C GLY A 83 11.07 -10.42 2.13
N GLY A 84 10.42 -9.56 2.94
CA GLY A 84 10.37 -9.71 4.39
C GLY A 84 11.53 -9.08 5.15
N ARG A 85 12.30 -8.18 4.51
CA ARG A 85 13.29 -7.33 5.21
C ARG A 85 12.63 -6.47 6.29
N VAL A 86 11.38 -6.08 6.04
CA VAL A 86 10.49 -5.46 7.01
C VAL A 86 9.15 -6.20 6.93
N ALA A 87 8.55 -6.43 8.09
CA ALA A 87 7.20 -6.92 8.24
C ALA A 87 6.46 -6.04 9.27
N VAL A 88 5.27 -5.56 8.91
CA VAL A 88 4.46 -4.68 9.77
C VAL A 88 3.02 -5.14 9.78
N THR A 89 2.47 -5.38 10.97
CA THR A 89 1.04 -5.66 11.17
C THR A 89 0.37 -4.47 11.83
N ARG A 90 -0.76 -4.02 11.30
CA ARG A 90 -1.56 -2.90 11.81
C ARG A 90 -3.03 -3.23 11.82
N LEU A 91 -3.73 -2.66 12.78
CA LEU A 91 -5.18 -2.54 12.70
C LEU A 91 -5.54 -1.36 11.80
N VAL A 92 -6.58 -1.54 11.01
CA VAL A 92 -7.17 -0.54 10.12
C VAL A 92 -8.59 -0.29 10.60
N ASP A 93 -8.88 0.98 10.92
CA ASP A 93 -10.24 1.43 11.17
C ASP A 93 -10.83 1.98 9.87
N ALA A 94 -11.92 1.38 9.41
CA ALA A 94 -12.54 1.70 8.12
C ALA A 94 -14.00 1.24 8.11
N GLU A 95 -14.87 2.05 7.50
CA GLU A 95 -16.28 1.72 7.33
C GLU A 95 -16.47 0.58 6.30
N ASP A 96 -17.61 -0.10 6.33
CA ASP A 96 -17.89 -1.24 5.42
C ASP A 96 -17.81 -0.86 3.94
N ASN A 97 -18.13 0.41 3.61
CA ASN A 97 -18.09 0.96 2.26
C ASN A 97 -16.73 1.56 1.88
N ASP A 98 -15.78 1.65 2.81
CA ASP A 98 -14.43 2.12 2.54
C ASP A 98 -13.64 0.99 1.86
N ARG A 99 -13.83 0.81 0.55
CA ARG A 99 -13.31 -0.35 -0.20
C ARG A 99 -12.35 0.04 -1.33
N GLY A 100 -12.07 1.32 -1.50
CA GLY A 100 -11.23 1.83 -2.59
C GLY A 100 -9.73 1.55 -2.39
N ILE A 101 -9.01 1.50 -3.52
CA ILE A 101 -7.56 1.39 -3.60
C ILE A 101 -7.04 2.53 -4.46
N GLU A 102 -6.10 3.31 -3.96
CA GLU A 102 -5.54 4.46 -4.65
C GLU A 102 -4.02 4.46 -4.53
N LEU A 103 -3.35 4.77 -5.64
CA LEU A 103 -1.92 5.02 -5.68
C LEU A 103 -1.68 6.50 -5.85
N VAL A 104 -0.84 7.06 -5.00
CA VAL A 104 -0.45 8.46 -5.06
C VAL A 104 1.05 8.56 -5.08
N VAL A 105 1.57 9.43 -5.95
CA VAL A 105 2.97 9.85 -5.94
C VAL A 105 3.01 11.34 -5.65
N HIS A 106 3.71 11.74 -4.60
CA HIS A 106 3.91 13.14 -4.23
C HIS A 106 5.39 13.53 -4.32
N GLU A 107 5.64 14.83 -4.45
CA GLU A 107 6.99 15.42 -4.32
C GLU A 107 8.06 14.86 -5.29
N GLY A 108 7.65 14.31 -6.43
CA GLY A 108 8.58 13.78 -7.42
C GLY A 108 7.92 12.74 -8.31
N GLU A 109 8.73 11.81 -8.79
CA GLU A 109 8.32 10.74 -9.69
C GLU A 109 8.62 9.36 -9.09
N ALA A 110 7.80 8.41 -9.48
CA ALA A 110 8.00 6.98 -9.23
C ALA A 110 7.29 6.21 -10.34
N THR A 111 7.82 5.04 -10.69
CA THR A 111 7.22 4.20 -11.72
C THR A 111 6.64 2.96 -11.08
N LEU A 112 5.33 2.73 -11.25
CA LEU A 112 4.73 1.43 -10.96
C LEU A 112 5.13 0.47 -12.10
N ILE A 113 5.93 -0.55 -11.79
CA ILE A 113 6.36 -1.57 -12.75
C ILE A 113 5.25 -2.60 -12.93
N SER A 114 4.69 -3.09 -11.83
CA SER A 114 3.59 -4.06 -11.83
C SER A 114 2.76 -3.95 -10.57
N MET A 115 1.48 -4.28 -10.69
CA MET A 115 0.58 -4.45 -9.56
C MET A 115 -0.38 -5.59 -9.85
N ASP A 116 -0.45 -6.52 -8.91
CA ASP A 116 -1.41 -7.62 -8.92
C ASP A 116 -2.26 -7.53 -7.65
N ILE A 117 -3.56 -7.76 -7.80
CA ILE A 117 -4.54 -7.68 -6.71
C ILE A 117 -5.45 -8.89 -6.79
N TRP A 118 -5.58 -9.61 -5.69
CA TRP A 118 -6.45 -10.78 -5.57
C TRP A 118 -7.45 -10.60 -4.44
N THR A 119 -8.70 -10.96 -4.69
CA THR A 119 -9.71 -11.06 -3.63
C THR A 119 -9.51 -12.35 -2.85
N MET A 120 -9.35 -12.23 -1.53
CA MET A 120 -9.24 -13.37 -0.65
C MET A 120 -10.63 -13.87 -0.26
N ARG A 121 -10.84 -15.18 -0.28
CA ARG A 121 -12.09 -15.81 0.16
C ARG A 121 -12.10 -15.98 1.67
N SER A 122 -13.31 -15.92 2.25
CA SER A 122 -13.55 -16.36 3.62
C SER A 122 -13.05 -17.79 3.82
N ILE A 123 -12.42 -18.04 4.96
CA ILE A 123 -12.07 -19.38 5.45
C ILE A 123 -13.16 -19.99 6.35
N TRP A 124 -14.24 -19.23 6.59
CA TRP A 124 -15.45 -19.63 7.31
C TRP A 124 -16.57 -19.97 6.33
#